data_AF-A0A843GS84-F1
#
_entry.id   AF-A0A843GS84-F1
#
_cell.length_a   1.000
_cell.length_b   1.000
_cell.length_c   1.000
_cell.angle_alpha   90.00
_cell.angle_beta   90.00
_cell.angle_gamma   90.00
#
_symmetry.space_group_name_H-M   'P 1'
#
loop_
_entity.id
_entity.type
_entity.pdbx_description
1 polymer ?
#
loop_
_entity_poly.entity_id
_entity_poly.type
_entity_poly.pdbx_seq_one_letter_code
_entity_poly.pdbx_strand_id
1 'polypeptide(L)'
;MDSKILDEITNSIKTKLGDDNVALIGDDLGMLITENNKSVNLINDLNKEVGNLKDKNAMLTSANSRLLTQIPMEKDEPREQEQKEESKPKEFTLKDLFDSKGHFKK
;
A
#
# COMPACT_ATOMS: atom_id res chain seq x y z
N MET A 1 -24.32 -3.11 -15.34
CA MET A 1 -25.62 -2.42 -15.14
C MET A 1 -26.66 -3.27 -15.84
N ASP A 2 -27.61 -3.81 -15.09
CA ASP A 2 -28.70 -4.61 -15.67
C ASP A 2 -29.62 -3.71 -16.50
N SER A 3 -29.92 -4.10 -17.75
CA SER A 3 -30.68 -3.25 -18.68
C SER A 3 -32.03 -2.81 -18.12
N LYS A 4 -32.64 -3.64 -17.26
CA LYS A 4 -33.91 -3.35 -16.57
C LYS A 4 -33.86 -2.08 -15.71
N ILE A 5 -32.75 -1.83 -15.03
CA ILE A 5 -32.60 -0.65 -14.17
C ILE A 5 -32.49 0.61 -15.03
N LEU A 6 -31.82 0.50 -16.18
CA LEU A 6 -31.69 1.60 -17.13
C LEU A 6 -33.05 1.96 -17.74
N ASP A 7 -33.86 0.96 -18.08
CA ASP A 7 -35.21 1.15 -18.61
C ASP A 7 -36.15 1.79 -17.59
N GLU A 8 -36.08 1.40 -16.32
CA GLU A 8 -36.86 2.00 -15.24
C GLU A 8 -36.51 3.47 -15.01
N ILE A 9 -35.21 3.80 -14.99
CA ILE A 9 -34.74 5.18 -14.85
C ILE A 9 -35.19 6.01 -16.05
N THR A 10 -35.03 5.49 -17.26
CA THR A 10 -35.40 6.18 -18.50
C THR A 10 -36.90 6.43 -18.56
N ASN A 11 -37.74 5.46 -18.19
CA ASN A 11 -39.19 5.63 -18.14
C ASN A 11 -39.64 6.61 -17.05
N SER A 12 -38.99 6.60 -15.88
CA SER A 12 -39.25 7.57 -14.80
C SER A 12 -38.93 9.01 -15.22
N ILE A 13 -37.81 9.19 -15.93
CA ILE A 13 -37.41 10.48 -16.53
C ILE A 13 -38.41 10.87 -17.62
N LYS A 14 -38.81 9.91 -18.48
CA LYS A 14 -39.80 10.09 -19.55
C LYS A 14 -41.11 10.69 -19.07
N THR A 15 -41.62 10.10 -17.99
CA THR A 15 -42.89 10.49 -17.37
C THR A 15 -42.84 11.88 -16.74
N LYS A 16 -41.67 12.36 -16.31
CA LYS A 16 -41.50 13.65 -15.62
C LYS A 16 -41.17 14.83 -16.53
N LEU A 17 -40.54 14.59 -17.67
CA LEU A 17 -39.98 15.65 -18.54
C LEU A 17 -40.70 15.81 -19.90
N GLY A 18 -41.51 14.83 -20.31
CA GLY A 18 -42.18 14.81 -21.62
C GLY A 18 -41.25 14.33 -22.75
N ASP A 19 -41.81 13.61 -23.72
CA ASP A 19 -41.07 12.79 -24.69
C ASP A 19 -39.93 13.51 -25.44
N ASP A 20 -40.11 14.78 -25.79
CA ASP A 20 -39.11 15.54 -26.56
C ASP A 20 -37.89 15.96 -25.73
N ASN A 21 -38.09 16.31 -24.45
CA ASN A 21 -36.98 16.68 -23.54
C ASN A 21 -36.21 15.45 -23.07
N VAL A 22 -36.85 14.29 -23.08
CA VAL A 22 -36.32 13.04 -22.54
C VAL A 22 -35.33 12.40 -23.49
N ALA A 23 -35.56 12.53 -24.80
CA ALA A 23 -34.58 12.10 -25.80
C ALA A 23 -33.26 12.89 -25.65
N LEU A 24 -33.35 14.21 -25.52
CA LEU A 24 -32.17 15.07 -25.35
C LEU A 24 -31.41 14.76 -24.06
N ILE A 25 -32.13 14.61 -22.94
CA ILE A 25 -31.53 14.28 -21.64
C ILE A 25 -31.00 12.84 -21.62
N GLY A 26 -31.64 11.92 -22.34
CA GLY A 26 -31.22 10.52 -22.44
C GLY A 26 -29.85 10.37 -23.10
N ASP A 27 -29.61 11.11 -24.19
CA ASP A 27 -28.32 11.13 -24.87
C ASP A 27 -27.22 11.73 -23.98
N ASP A 28 -27.49 12.86 -23.32
CA ASP A 28 -26.55 13.49 -22.39
C ASP A 28 -26.22 12.58 -21.19
N LEU A 29 -27.22 11.89 -20.63
CA LEU A 29 -27.02 10.91 -19.56
C LEU A 29 -26.22 9.70 -20.05
N GLY A 30 -26.49 9.21 -21.26
CA GLY A 30 -25.71 8.13 -21.88
C GLY A 30 -24.24 8.51 -22.06
N MET A 31 -23.99 9.75 -22.48
CA MET A 31 -22.64 10.29 -22.61
C MET A 31 -21.94 10.38 -21.25
N LEU A 32 -22.61 10.96 -20.24
CA LEU A 32 -22.08 11.06 -18.87
C LEU A 32 -21.79 9.68 -18.24
N ILE A 33 -22.66 8.70 -18.44
CA ILE A 33 -22.44 7.32 -17.97
C ILE A 33 -21.22 6.71 -18.66
N THR A 34 -21.07 6.94 -19.96
CA THR A 34 -19.92 6.43 -20.73
C THR A 34 -18.61 7.08 -20.27
N GLU A 35 -18.60 8.40 -20.07
CA GLU A 35 -17.44 9.13 -19.56
C GLU A 35 -17.09 8.74 -18.12
N ASN A 36 -18.10 8.51 -17.28
CA ASN A 36 -17.89 8.03 -15.92
C ASN A 36 -17.25 6.64 -15.92
N ASN A 37 -17.76 5.70 -16.73
CA ASN A 37 -17.17 4.37 -16.87
C ASN A 37 -15.72 4.43 -17.37
N LYS A 38 -15.41 5.30 -18.35
CA LYS A 38 -14.03 5.52 -18.81
C LYS A 38 -13.14 6.02 -17.67
N SER A 39 -13.63 6.97 -16.89
CA SER A 39 -12.89 7.53 -15.74
C SER A 39 -12.66 6.49 -14.65
N VAL A 40 -13.65 5.65 -14.34
CA VAL A 40 -13.52 4.54 -13.38
C VAL A 40 -12.48 3.53 -13.85
N ASN A 41 -12.50 3.16 -15.13
CA ASN A 41 -11.50 2.24 -15.68
C ASN A 41 -10.09 2.82 -15.59
N LEU A 42 -9.92 4.10 -15.94
CA LEU A 42 -8.64 4.78 -15.81
C LEU A 42 -8.14 4.80 -14.35
N ILE A 43 -9.02 5.08 -13.39
CA ILE A 43 -8.68 5.04 -11.96
C ILE A 43 -8.24 3.63 -11.54
N ASN A 44 -8.93 2.59 -12.01
CA ASN A 44 -8.58 1.21 -11.70
C ASN A 44 -7.19 0.84 -12.25
N ASP A 45 -6.87 1.26 -13.47
CA ASP A 45 -5.58 1.00 -14.09
C ASP A 45 -4.45 1.77 -13.39
N LEU A 46 -4.67 3.05 -13.05
CA LEU A 46 -3.74 3.84 -12.25
C LEU A 46 -3.49 3.21 -10.87
N ASN A 47 -4.53 2.70 -10.20
CA ASN A 47 -4.38 2.02 -8.92
C ASN A 47 -3.54 0.73 -9.02
N LYS A 48 -3.72 -0.05 -10.09
CA LYS A 48 -2.88 -1.22 -10.35
C LYS A 48 -1.42 -0.83 -10.58
N GLU A 49 -1.18 0.23 -11.34
CA GLU A 49 0.17 0.73 -11.60
C GLU A 49 0.84 1.22 -10.30
N VAL A 50 0.11 1.96 -9.45
CA VAL A 50 0.59 2.36 -8.12
C VAL A 50 0.93 1.13 -7.26
N GLY A 51 0.11 0.09 -7.29
CA GLY A 51 0.40 -1.18 -6.61
C GLY A 51 1.72 -1.79 -7.09
N ASN A 52 1.87 -1.94 -8.41
CA ASN A 52 3.09 -2.47 -9.02
C ASN A 52 4.34 -1.64 -8.68
N LEU A 53 4.22 -0.31 -8.66
CA LEU A 53 5.32 0.59 -8.31
C LEU A 53 5.69 0.47 -6.82
N LYS A 54 4.71 0.33 -5.93
CA LYS A 54 4.96 0.08 -4.50
C LYS A 54 5.71 -1.24 -4.30
N ASP A 55 5.29 -2.30 -4.98
CA ASP A 55 5.95 -3.62 -4.89
C ASP A 55 7.39 -3.55 -5.41
N LYS A 56 7.61 -2.92 -6.57
CA LYS A 56 8.96 -2.68 -7.11
C LYS A 56 9.82 -1.90 -6.13
N ASN A 57 9.28 -0.85 -5.52
CA ASN A 57 10.03 -0.05 -4.55
C ASN A 57 10.38 -0.85 -3.29
N ALA A 58 9.45 -1.68 -2.79
CA ALA A 58 9.72 -2.57 -1.66
C ALA A 58 10.84 -3.58 -1.99
N MET A 59 10.81 -4.16 -3.20
CA MET A 59 11.88 -5.05 -3.68
C MET A 59 13.23 -4.35 -3.78
N LEU A 60 13.28 -3.15 -4.37
CA LEU A 60 14.50 -2.35 -4.48
C LEU A 60 15.05 -1.95 -3.12
N THR A 61 14.17 -1.54 -2.20
CA THR A 61 14.55 -1.21 -0.82
C THR A 61 15.17 -2.43 -0.14
N SER A 62 14.53 -3.60 -0.26
CA SER A 62 15.06 -4.85 0.29
C SER A 62 16.40 -5.24 -0.34
N ALA A 63 16.52 -5.13 -1.66
CA ALA A 63 17.76 -5.40 -2.38
C ALA A 63 18.89 -4.47 -1.93
N ASN A 64 18.61 -3.17 -1.82
CA ASN A 64 19.57 -2.17 -1.32
C ASN A 64 20.00 -2.47 0.12
N SER A 65 19.06 -2.81 1.01
CA SER A 65 19.40 -3.22 2.38
C SER A 65 20.32 -4.46 2.39
N ARG A 66 20.03 -5.47 1.56
CA ARG A 66 20.88 -6.67 1.44
C ARG A 66 22.27 -6.33 0.89
N LEU A 67 22.37 -5.47 -0.11
CA LEU A 67 23.65 -5.02 -0.65
C LEU A 67 24.47 -4.24 0.39
N LEU A 68 23.84 -3.35 1.16
CA LEU A 68 24.51 -2.61 2.24
C LEU A 68 25.09 -3.53 3.32
N THR A 69 24.41 -4.64 3.63
CA THR A 69 24.95 -5.66 4.56
C THR A 69 26.09 -6.50 3.98
N GLN A 70 26.19 -6.58 2.64
CA GLN A 70 27.24 -7.33 1.94
C GLN A 70 28.50 -6.49 1.74
N ILE A 71 28.38 -5.16 1.74
CA ILE A 71 29.54 -4.27 1.81
C ILE A 71 30.09 -4.42 3.22
N PRO A 72 31.35 -4.89 3.38
CA PRO A 72 32.02 -4.76 4.66
C PRO A 72 32.15 -3.26 4.90
N MET A 73 31.30 -2.72 5.77
CA MET A 73 31.64 -1.49 6.47
C MET A 73 32.98 -1.80 7.11
N GLU A 74 34.05 -1.16 6.64
CA GLU A 74 35.33 -1.20 7.34
C GLU A 74 35.03 -0.81 8.77
N LYS A 75 35.01 -1.83 9.64
CA LYS A 75 35.01 -1.61 11.05
C LYS A 75 36.33 -0.92 11.32
N ASP A 76 36.26 0.29 11.84
CA ASP A 76 37.30 0.75 12.74
C ASP A 76 37.43 -0.30 13.86
N GLU A 77 38.40 -1.18 13.64
CA GLU A 77 39.12 -2.09 14.55
C GLU A 77 38.39 -3.35 15.11
N PRO A 78 39.14 -4.33 15.67
CA PRO A 78 39.56 -5.54 14.97
C PRO A 78 38.80 -6.77 15.47
N ARG A 79 38.81 -7.85 14.66
CA ARG A 79 38.27 -9.16 15.03
C ARG A 79 39.13 -9.81 16.11
N GLU A 80 38.62 -9.92 17.33
CA GLU A 80 39.05 -10.99 18.24
C GLU A 80 38.23 -12.25 17.94
N GLN A 81 38.85 -13.18 17.21
CA GLN A 81 38.40 -14.56 17.16
C GLN A 81 38.88 -15.25 18.42
N GLU A 82 38.00 -15.46 19.40
CA GLU A 82 38.22 -16.45 20.46
C GLU A 82 37.05 -17.42 20.58
N GLN A 83 37.41 -18.65 20.91
CA GLN A 83 36.71 -19.89 20.66
C GLN A 83 35.68 -20.24 21.75
N LYS A 84 34.70 -21.08 21.37
CA LYS A 84 33.96 -22.06 22.20
C LYS A 84 33.09 -21.55 23.36
N GLU A 85 31.77 -21.64 23.18
CA GLU A 85 30.86 -22.58 23.85
C GLU A 85 29.41 -22.12 23.62
N GLU A 86 28.54 -23.05 23.21
CA GLU A 86 27.10 -22.83 23.16
C GLU A 86 26.58 -22.50 24.56
N SER A 87 26.38 -21.21 24.86
CA SER A 87 25.63 -20.78 26.04
C SER A 87 24.32 -20.16 25.58
N LYS A 88 23.20 -20.74 26.04
CA LYS A 88 21.83 -20.26 25.79
C LYS A 88 21.74 -18.75 26.08
N PRO A 89 20.92 -17.98 25.34
CA PRO A 89 20.74 -16.57 25.63
C PRO A 89 20.19 -16.42 27.05
N LYS A 90 21.00 -15.86 27.96
CA LYS A 90 20.52 -15.43 29.28
C LYS A 90 19.66 -14.19 29.05
N GLU A 91 18.39 -14.27 29.42
CA GLU A 91 17.52 -13.10 29.46
C GLU A 91 18.07 -12.12 30.51
N PHE A 92 18.60 -10.98 30.06
CA PHE A 92 19.05 -9.92 30.95
C PHE A 92 17.84 -9.15 31.45
N THR A 93 17.66 -9.09 32.77
CA THR A 93 16.62 -8.24 33.37
C THR A 93 17.20 -6.89 33.75
N LEU A 94 16.38 -5.83 33.71
CA LEU A 94 16.83 -4.47 34.06
C LEU A 94 17.44 -4.40 35.47
N LYS A 95 17.04 -5.27 36.40
CA LYS A 95 17.60 -5.35 37.75
C LYS A 95 19.07 -5.77 37.79
N ASP A 96 19.56 -6.42 36.74
CA ASP A 96 20.94 -6.87 36.66
C ASP A 96 21.89 -5.71 36.29
N LEU A 97 21.36 -4.70 35.60
CA LEU A 97 22.12 -3.54 35.11
C LEU A 97 22.24 -2.41 36.15
N PHE A 98 21.30 -2.32 37.09
CA PHE A 98 21.24 -1.22 38.06
C PHE A 98 21.51 -1.67 39.50
N ASP A 99 22.14 -0.81 40.30
CA ASP A 99 22.27 -0.97 41.75
C ASP A 99 20.96 -0.61 42.49
N SER A 100 20.91 -0.84 43.81
CA SER A 100 19.74 -0.54 44.63
C SER A 100 19.40 0.96 44.71
N LYS A 101 20.25 1.82 44.14
CA LYS A 101 20.08 3.27 44.03
C LYS A 101 19.81 3.73 42.59
N GLY A 102 19.72 2.80 41.63
CA GLY A 102 19.40 3.07 40.23
C GLY A 102 20.57 3.48 39.35
N HIS A 103 21.83 3.30 39.78
CA HIS A 103 23.01 3.56 38.96
C HIS A 103 23.46 2.32 38.19
N PHE A 104 24.01 2.52 36.99
CA PHE A 104 24.55 1.42 36.20
C PHE A 104 25.76 0.81 36.89
N LYS A 105 25.74 -0.49 37.14
CA LYS A 105 26.90 -1.21 37.70
C LYS A 105 27.97 -1.26 36.62
N LYS A 106 29.19 -0.82 36.96
CA LYS A 106 30.35 -0.79 36.06
C LYS A 106 31.09 -2.12 36.04
#